data_AF-A0A9E1PHC0-F1
#
_entry.id   AF-A0A9E1PHC0-F1
#
_cell.length_a   1.000
_cell.length_b   1.000
_cell.length_c   1.000
_cell.angle_alpha   90.00
_cell.angle_beta   90.00
_cell.angle_gamma   90.00
#
_symmetry.space_group_name_H-M   'P 1'
#
loop_
_entity.id
_entity.type
_entity.pdbx_description
1 polymer ?
#
loop_
_entity_poly.entity_id
_entity_poly.type
_entity_poly.pdbx_seq_one_letter_code
_entity_poly.pdbx_strand_id
1 'polypeptide(L)'
;MKKHQSGFTLIELMIVVAIIGILASVALPAYQNYTLKAEFTETKVATGAVKTGVEVCAQTLGLTAAGNCDEDTNGIPADVTAGSEIVGIALTGTAPAKTGAAAAGDTFIITATAPTTSPNTTETFTLTGTLQANGRIVWNGGTCSDAAIC
;
A
#
# COMPACT_ATOMS: atom_id res chain seq x y z
N MET A 1 -50.91 -29.56 -32.37
CA MET A 1 -49.52 -29.71 -32.84
C MET A 1 -48.59 -29.61 -31.64
N LYS A 2 -47.95 -30.70 -31.21
CA LYS A 2 -46.95 -30.66 -30.13
C LYS A 2 -45.64 -30.14 -30.74
N LYS A 3 -45.16 -28.98 -30.28
CA LYS A 3 -43.79 -28.52 -30.62
C LYS A 3 -42.81 -29.56 -30.08
N HIS A 4 -42.02 -30.18 -30.95
CA HIS A 4 -40.85 -30.95 -30.52
C HIS A 4 -39.88 -29.97 -29.86
N GLN A 5 -39.65 -30.16 -28.57
CA GLN A 5 -38.67 -29.39 -27.82
C GLN A 5 -37.28 -29.91 -28.23
N SER A 6 -36.61 -29.18 -29.11
CA SER A 6 -35.22 -29.43 -29.50
C SER A 6 -34.32 -29.11 -28.32
N GLY A 7 -33.75 -30.15 -27.70
CA GLY A 7 -32.73 -30.01 -26.66
C GLY A 7 -31.36 -29.64 -27.26
N PHE A 8 -30.48 -29.10 -26.41
CA PHE A 8 -29.07 -28.85 -26.75
C PHE A 8 -28.34 -30.17 -27.07
N THR A 9 -27.45 -30.15 -28.05
CA THR A 9 -26.58 -31.29 -28.36
C THR A 9 -25.39 -31.35 -27.42
N LEU A 10 -24.87 -32.56 -27.14
CA LEU A 10 -23.63 -32.73 -26.37
C LEU A 10 -22.44 -32.05 -27.04
N ILE A 11 -22.43 -32.00 -28.38
CA ILE A 11 -21.37 -31.34 -29.15
C ILE A 11 -21.40 -29.83 -28.92
N GLU A 12 -22.58 -29.19 -28.94
CA GLU A 12 -22.71 -27.77 -28.62
C GLU A 12 -22.22 -27.46 -27.21
N LEU A 13 -22.57 -28.31 -26.23
CA LEU A 13 -22.12 -28.15 -24.86
C LEU A 13 -20.58 -28.28 -24.73
N MET A 14 -19.98 -29.25 -25.42
CA MET A 14 -18.52 -29.45 -25.41
C MET A 14 -17.76 -28.28 -26.04
N ILE A 15 -18.28 -27.70 -27.13
CA ILE A 15 -17.66 -26.53 -27.76
C ILE A 15 -17.73 -25.31 -26.83
N VAL A 16 -18.88 -25.09 -26.17
CA VAL A 16 -19.03 -23.99 -25.21
C VAL A 16 -18.04 -24.13 -24.05
N VAL A 17 -17.88 -25.33 -23.48
CA VAL A 17 -16.90 -25.58 -22.41
C VAL A 17 -15.47 -25.34 -22.89
N ALA A 18 -15.13 -25.75 -24.12
CA ALA A 18 -13.81 -25.50 -24.69
C ALA A 18 -13.50 -23.99 -24.83
N ILE A 19 -14.47 -23.19 -25.30
CA ILE A 19 -14.33 -21.74 -25.44
C ILE A 19 -14.18 -21.09 -24.05
N ILE A 20 -15.02 -21.47 -23.08
CA ILE A 20 -14.93 -20.97 -21.70
C ILE A 20 -13.55 -21.31 -21.10
N GLY A 21 -13.04 -22.51 -21.35
CA GLY A 21 -11.71 -22.92 -20.89
C GLY A 21 -10.58 -22.02 -21.40
N ILE A 22 -10.61 -21.65 -22.69
CA ILE A 22 -9.62 -20.72 -23.27
C ILE A 22 -9.73 -19.34 -22.62
N LEU A 23 -10.95 -18.80 -22.51
CA LEU A 23 -11.18 -17.47 -21.92
C LEU A 23 -10.77 -17.43 -20.44
N ALA A 24 -11.09 -18.48 -19.68
CA ALA A 24 -10.76 -18.58 -18.26
C ALA A 24 -9.25 -18.61 -18.01
N SER A 25 -8.47 -19.24 -18.91
CA SER A 25 -7.00 -19.32 -18.77
C SER A 25 -6.32 -17.94 -18.77
N VAL A 26 -6.91 -16.94 -19.43
CA VAL A 26 -6.41 -15.56 -19.47
C VAL A 26 -7.10 -14.68 -18.43
N ALA A 27 -8.41 -14.86 -18.25
CA ALA A 27 -9.21 -14.01 -17.38
C ALA A 27 -8.94 -14.24 -15.89
N LEU A 28 -8.73 -15.50 -15.47
CA LEU A 28 -8.52 -15.82 -14.05
C LEU A 28 -7.22 -15.21 -13.49
N PRO A 29 -6.03 -15.37 -14.13
CA PRO A 29 -4.81 -14.73 -13.65
C PRO A 29 -4.92 -13.20 -13.64
N ALA A 30 -5.56 -12.61 -14.65
CA ALA A 30 -5.77 -11.17 -14.71
C ALA A 30 -6.67 -10.65 -13.58
N TYR A 31 -7.77 -11.37 -13.28
CA TYR A 31 -8.66 -11.04 -12.18
C TYR A 31 -7.97 -11.17 -10.82
N GLN A 32 -7.18 -12.24 -10.62
CA GLN A 32 -6.38 -12.42 -9.41
C GLN A 32 -5.43 -11.23 -9.20
N ASN A 33 -4.65 -10.86 -10.22
CA ASN A 33 -3.76 -9.70 -10.14
C ASN A 33 -4.51 -8.39 -9.84
N TYR A 34 -5.70 -8.21 -10.41
CA TYR A 34 -6.53 -7.04 -10.09
C TYR A 34 -6.97 -7.03 -8.63
N THR A 35 -7.41 -8.17 -8.08
CA THR A 35 -7.79 -8.27 -6.67
C THR A 35 -6.62 -8.01 -5.72
N LEU A 36 -5.42 -8.50 -6.06
CA LEU A 36 -4.19 -8.25 -5.29
C LEU A 36 -3.87 -6.74 -5.22
N LYS A 37 -3.92 -6.04 -6.35
CA LYS A 37 -3.69 -4.58 -6.41
C LYS A 37 -4.78 -3.78 -5.69
N ALA A 38 -6.04 -4.22 -5.80
CA ALA A 38 -7.16 -3.55 -5.16
C ALA A 38 -7.04 -3.60 -3.63
N GLU A 39 -6.72 -4.78 -3.07
CA GLU A 39 -6.49 -4.95 -1.64
C GLU A 39 -5.29 -4.13 -1.16
N PHE A 40 -4.17 -4.18 -1.92
CA PHE A 40 -2.96 -3.43 -1.56
C PHE A 40 -3.13 -1.91 -1.62
N THR A 41 -4.21 -1.41 -2.22
CA THR A 41 -4.53 0.03 -2.20
C THR A 41 -4.80 0.53 -0.79
N GLU A 42 -5.40 -0.30 0.08
CA GLU A 42 -5.61 0.06 1.49
C GLU A 42 -4.28 0.24 2.23
N THR A 43 -3.32 -0.68 1.99
CA THR A 43 -1.97 -0.58 2.53
C THR A 43 -1.29 0.72 2.13
N LYS A 44 -1.45 1.17 0.87
CA LYS A 44 -0.92 2.47 0.41
C LYS A 44 -1.58 3.64 1.13
N VAL A 45 -2.91 3.63 1.24
CA VAL A 45 -3.69 4.72 1.85
C VAL A 45 -3.38 4.86 3.35
N ALA A 46 -3.09 3.76 4.04
CA ALA A 46 -2.76 3.77 5.47
C ALA A 46 -1.57 4.67 5.82
N THR A 47 -0.63 4.88 4.89
CA THR A 47 0.50 5.81 5.08
C THR A 47 0.08 7.29 5.23
N GLY A 48 -1.12 7.66 4.78
CA GLY A 48 -1.56 9.05 4.69
C GLY A 48 -1.67 9.76 6.04
N ALA A 49 -2.08 9.04 7.09
CA ALA A 49 -2.19 9.62 8.44
C ALA A 49 -0.81 10.00 9.01
N VAL A 50 0.16 9.08 8.93
CA VAL A 50 1.54 9.33 9.38
C VAL A 50 2.20 10.41 8.53
N LYS A 51 2.02 10.37 7.20
CA LYS A 51 2.52 11.39 6.28
C LYS A 51 2.08 12.79 6.69
N THR A 52 0.78 12.96 6.93
CA THR A 52 0.20 14.24 7.34
C THR A 52 0.71 14.68 8.70
N GLY A 53 0.79 13.75 9.68
CA GLY A 53 1.32 14.04 11.00
C GLY A 53 2.78 14.52 10.96
N VAL A 54 3.62 13.84 10.19
CA VAL A 54 5.03 14.17 10.00
C VAL A 54 5.19 15.54 9.32
N GLU A 55 4.38 15.85 8.31
CA GLU A 55 4.37 17.18 7.67
C GLU A 55 3.98 18.30 8.64
N VAL A 56 2.92 18.11 9.42
CA VAL A 56 2.46 19.10 10.41
C VAL A 56 3.49 19.28 11.53
N CYS A 57 4.06 18.18 12.01
CA CYS A 57 5.09 18.23 13.04
C CYS A 57 6.33 19.00 12.57
N ALA A 58 6.87 18.68 11.38
CA ALA A 58 8.06 19.35 10.87
C ALA A 58 7.82 20.84 10.58
N GLN A 59 6.61 21.20 10.12
CA GLN A 59 6.22 22.60 9.94
C GLN A 59 6.10 23.36 11.27
N THR A 60 5.60 22.70 12.32
CA THR A 60 5.39 23.32 13.64
C THR A 60 6.70 23.49 14.39
N LEU A 61 7.56 22.48 14.37
CA LEU A 61 8.85 22.48 15.09
C LEU A 61 9.96 23.20 14.33
N GLY A 62 9.82 23.32 13.00
CA GLY A 62 10.85 23.87 12.13
C GLY A 62 12.03 22.92 11.92
N LEU A 63 12.93 23.30 11.00
CA LEU A 63 14.02 22.45 10.51
C LEU A 63 14.84 21.79 11.62
N THR A 64 15.31 22.58 12.58
CA THR A 64 16.27 22.11 13.58
C THR A 64 15.67 21.07 14.52
N ALA A 65 14.38 21.21 14.86
CA ALA A 65 13.69 20.34 15.80
C ALA A 65 12.78 19.30 15.14
N ALA A 66 12.71 19.27 13.80
CA ALA A 66 11.95 18.28 13.05
C ALA A 66 12.39 16.84 13.35
N GLY A 67 13.57 16.63 13.94
CA GLY A 67 14.00 15.30 14.35
C GLY A 67 13.26 14.69 15.55
N ASN A 68 12.36 15.48 16.16
CA ASN A 68 11.39 15.01 17.15
C ASN A 68 10.07 14.54 16.52
N CYS A 69 9.93 14.57 15.20
CA CYS A 69 8.74 14.10 14.49
C CYS A 69 8.80 12.58 14.33
N ASP A 70 8.35 11.91 15.38
CA ASP A 70 8.56 10.50 15.61
C ASP A 70 7.24 9.81 15.96
N GLU A 71 7.18 8.48 15.87
CA GLU A 71 5.95 7.74 16.16
C GLU A 71 5.44 8.03 17.57
N ASP A 72 4.11 8.12 17.74
CA ASP A 72 3.45 8.44 19.02
C ASP A 72 3.83 9.79 19.64
N THR A 73 4.43 10.70 18.85
CA THR A 73 4.78 12.06 19.29
C THR A 73 4.14 13.12 18.41
N ASN A 74 3.94 14.32 18.96
CA ASN A 74 3.52 15.50 18.18
C ASN A 74 2.26 15.29 17.29
N GLY A 75 1.37 14.37 17.69
CA GLY A 75 0.15 14.03 16.93
C GLY A 75 0.36 13.02 15.79
N ILE A 76 1.55 12.43 15.66
CA ILE A 76 1.84 11.33 14.75
C ILE A 76 1.36 10.03 15.42
N PRO A 77 0.57 9.18 14.72
CA PRO A 77 0.17 7.87 15.24
C PRO A 77 1.38 7.01 15.63
N ALA A 78 1.21 6.16 16.64
CA ALA A 78 2.18 5.15 17.00
C ALA A 78 2.35 4.13 15.86
N ASP A 79 3.54 3.52 15.80
CA ASP A 79 3.80 2.39 14.93
C ASP A 79 2.89 1.21 15.26
N VAL A 80 2.46 0.52 14.21
CA VAL A 80 1.56 -0.62 14.28
C VAL A 80 2.22 -1.81 13.60
N THR A 81 2.36 -2.91 14.33
CA THR A 81 2.82 -4.17 13.73
C THR A 81 1.71 -4.76 12.87
N ALA A 82 2.05 -5.22 11.65
CA ALA A 82 1.09 -5.91 10.80
C ALA A 82 0.51 -7.14 11.52
N GLY A 83 -0.80 -7.32 11.40
CA GLY A 83 -1.55 -8.39 12.05
C GLY A 83 -2.62 -8.96 11.15
N SER A 84 -3.47 -9.83 11.71
CA SER A 84 -4.64 -10.34 10.99
C SER A 84 -5.55 -9.17 10.65
N GLU A 85 -5.77 -8.93 9.36
CA GLU A 85 -6.59 -7.81 8.84
C GLU A 85 -6.08 -6.40 9.25
N ILE A 86 -4.89 -6.28 9.83
CA ILE A 86 -4.30 -5.01 10.27
C ILE A 86 -3.10 -4.69 9.38
N VAL A 87 -3.16 -3.55 8.70
CA VAL A 87 -2.02 -2.96 8.00
C VAL A 87 -0.98 -2.52 9.03
N GLY A 88 0.25 -3.01 8.88
CA GLY A 88 1.37 -2.53 9.66
C GLY A 88 1.84 -1.17 9.17
N ILE A 89 2.28 -0.31 10.07
CA ILE A 89 2.83 1.01 9.77
C ILE A 89 4.05 1.22 10.65
N ALA A 90 5.16 1.61 10.04
CA ALA A 90 6.38 2.00 10.74
C ALA A 90 6.92 3.34 10.23
N LEU A 91 7.26 4.24 11.14
CA LEU A 91 8.01 5.46 10.85
C LEU A 91 9.49 5.25 11.22
N THR A 92 10.37 5.46 10.26
CA THR A 92 11.82 5.33 10.42
C THR A 92 12.53 6.44 9.65
N GLY A 93 13.86 6.41 9.58
CA GLY A 93 14.65 7.35 8.77
C GLY A 93 15.80 7.98 9.55
N THR A 94 16.40 9.03 9.00
CA THR A 94 17.47 9.78 9.67
C THR A 94 16.95 10.93 10.52
N ALA A 95 15.81 11.52 10.13
CA ALA A 95 15.20 12.62 10.86
C ALA A 95 14.58 12.17 12.20
N PRO A 96 13.79 11.08 12.32
CA PRO A 96 13.32 10.60 13.62
C PRO A 96 14.53 10.13 14.46
N ALA A 97 15.16 11.09 15.12
CA ALA A 97 16.42 10.95 15.84
C ALA A 97 16.17 11.03 17.35
N LYS A 98 14.92 11.29 17.78
CA LYS A 98 14.48 11.37 19.18
C LYS A 98 15.32 12.33 20.04
N THR A 99 16.00 13.28 19.41
CA THR A 99 17.03 14.16 20.03
C THR A 99 16.95 15.61 19.56
N GLY A 100 15.93 15.96 18.77
CA GLY A 100 15.67 17.33 18.32
C GLY A 100 16.72 17.90 17.39
N ALA A 101 17.52 17.06 16.73
CA ALA A 101 18.43 17.45 15.66
C ALA A 101 17.92 16.90 14.33
N ALA A 102 17.56 17.80 13.42
CA ALA A 102 17.37 17.47 12.01
C ALA A 102 18.02 18.54 11.13
N ALA A 103 18.44 18.10 9.95
CA ALA A 103 19.08 18.90 8.94
C ALA A 103 18.38 18.73 7.59
N ALA A 104 18.62 19.68 6.69
CA ALA A 104 18.14 19.54 5.32
C ALA A 104 18.81 18.32 4.67
N GLY A 105 18.02 17.48 4.01
CA GLY A 105 18.45 16.21 3.45
C GLY A 105 18.13 15.00 4.32
N ASP A 106 17.77 15.19 5.59
CA ASP A 106 17.31 14.09 6.42
C ASP A 106 15.99 13.50 5.91
N THR A 107 15.76 12.24 6.23
CA THR A 107 14.66 11.46 5.69
C THR A 107 13.71 10.99 6.77
N PHE A 108 12.41 11.00 6.42
CA PHE A 108 11.35 10.26 7.08
C PHE A 108 10.91 9.15 6.13
N ILE A 109 10.88 7.92 6.62
CA ILE A 109 10.54 6.73 5.84
C ILE A 109 9.33 6.09 6.49
N ILE A 110 8.18 6.18 5.81
CA ILE A 110 6.95 5.51 6.22
C ILE A 110 6.86 4.19 5.46
N THR A 111 6.80 3.09 6.18
CA THR A 111 6.60 1.76 5.58
C THR A 111 5.25 1.22 6.01
N ALA A 112 4.36 1.00 5.06
CA ALA A 112 3.13 0.25 5.26
C ALA A 112 3.33 -1.21 4.85
N THR A 113 2.90 -2.15 5.68
CA THR A 113 3.01 -3.59 5.43
C THR A 113 1.61 -4.18 5.35
N ALA A 114 1.34 -4.98 4.31
CA ALA A 114 0.04 -5.61 4.14
C ALA A 114 -0.34 -6.52 5.33
N PRO A 115 -1.64 -6.75 5.58
CA PRO A 115 -2.09 -7.65 6.64
C PRO A 115 -1.54 -9.07 6.50
N THR A 116 -1.35 -9.77 7.61
CA THR A 116 -0.80 -11.15 7.60
C THR A 116 -1.78 -12.20 7.08
N THR A 117 -3.04 -11.82 6.83
CA THR A 117 -4.05 -12.65 6.16
C THR A 117 -4.23 -12.29 4.69
N SER A 118 -3.59 -11.22 4.22
CA SER A 118 -3.63 -10.79 2.82
C SER A 118 -2.91 -11.78 1.92
N PRO A 119 -3.34 -12.02 0.68
CA PRO A 119 -2.50 -12.68 -0.31
C PRO A 119 -1.14 -11.95 -0.54
N ASN A 120 -1.04 -10.68 -0.13
CA ASN A 120 0.17 -9.86 -0.20
C ASN A 120 0.94 -9.80 1.14
N THR A 121 0.82 -10.78 2.06
CA THR A 121 1.32 -10.71 3.47
C THR A 121 2.70 -10.11 3.73
N THR A 122 3.64 -10.19 2.78
CA THR A 122 5.02 -9.71 2.90
C THR A 122 5.26 -8.39 2.18
N GLU A 123 4.27 -7.88 1.48
CA GLU A 123 4.41 -6.73 0.61
C GLU A 123 4.31 -5.44 1.39
N THR A 124 5.17 -4.50 1.01
CA THR A 124 5.34 -3.22 1.66
C THR A 124 5.22 -2.09 0.66
N PHE A 125 4.67 -0.97 1.12
CA PHE A 125 4.66 0.29 0.41
C PHE A 125 5.44 1.31 1.23
N THR A 126 6.51 1.84 0.64
CA THR A 126 7.41 2.78 1.31
C THR A 126 7.27 4.17 0.71
N LEU A 127 6.96 5.15 1.55
CA LEU A 127 7.06 6.57 1.24
C LEU A 127 8.30 7.15 1.89
N THR A 128 9.11 7.85 1.10
CA THR A 128 10.29 8.56 1.59
C THR A 128 10.10 10.05 1.44
N GLY A 129 10.11 10.75 2.57
CA GLY A 129 10.04 12.19 2.67
C GLY A 129 11.42 12.76 2.98
N THR A 130 11.90 13.70 2.18
CA THR A 130 13.16 14.41 2.44
C THR A 130 12.85 15.79 3.03
N LEU A 131 13.44 16.08 4.19
CA LEU A 131 13.35 17.36 4.86
C LEU A 131 14.15 18.42 4.10
N GLN A 132 13.51 19.53 3.79
CA GLN A 132 14.11 20.65 3.06
C GLN A 132 14.58 21.74 4.03
N ALA A 133 15.46 22.62 3.57
CA ALA A 133 16.01 23.72 4.38
C ALA A 133 14.94 24.70 4.90
N ASN A 134 13.74 24.71 4.32
CA ASN A 134 12.61 25.52 4.78
C ASN A 134 11.67 24.77 5.75
N GLY A 135 12.06 23.60 6.26
CA GLY A 135 11.23 22.78 7.16
C GLY A 135 10.11 22.00 6.47
N ARG A 136 9.97 22.12 5.14
CA ARG A 136 8.99 21.33 4.36
C ARG A 136 9.54 19.95 4.09
N ILE A 137 8.67 18.94 4.06
CA ILE A 137 9.00 17.59 3.62
C ILE A 137 8.55 17.39 2.18
N VAL A 138 9.43 16.82 1.36
CA VAL A 138 9.11 16.45 -0.04
C VAL A 138 9.08 14.94 -0.14
N TRP A 139 7.91 14.38 -0.43
CA TRP A 139 7.69 12.96 -0.57
C TRP A 139 7.94 12.46 -1.99
N ASN A 140 8.47 11.26 -2.12
CA ASN A 140 8.50 10.52 -3.38
C ASN A 140 7.08 10.01 -3.77
N GLY A 141 6.97 9.38 -4.94
CA GLY A 141 5.73 8.73 -5.40
C GLY A 141 5.41 7.40 -4.70
N GLY A 142 6.25 6.98 -3.75
CA GLY A 142 6.20 5.68 -3.10
C GLY A 142 6.76 4.54 -3.95
N THR A 143 7.17 3.47 -3.27
CA THR A 143 7.72 2.26 -3.90
C THR A 143 7.12 1.03 -3.24
N CYS A 144 6.70 0.05 -4.05
CA CYS A 144 6.29 -1.26 -3.58
C CYS A 144 7.49 -2.21 -3.53
N SER A 145 7.49 -3.18 -2.61
CA SER A 145 8.44 -4.30 -2.63
C SER A 145 8.29 -5.16 -3.90
N ASP A 146 7.07 -5.41 -4.35
CA ASP A 146 6.77 -5.94 -5.68
C ASP A 146 6.17 -4.86 -6.59
N ALA A 147 6.91 -4.53 -7.65
CA ALA A 147 6.50 -3.56 -8.65
C ALA A 147 5.23 -3.97 -9.42
N ALA A 148 4.86 -5.26 -9.43
CA ALA A 148 3.65 -5.74 -10.07
C ALA A 148 2.37 -5.41 -9.28
N ILE A 149 2.49 -5.04 -8.00
CA ILE A 149 1.37 -4.72 -7.09
C ILE A 149 1.20 -3.19 -6.92
N CYS A 150 2.27 -2.45 -7.24
CA CYS A 150 2.18 -1.10 -7.76
C CYS A 150 1.51 -1.11 -9.16
#